data_AF-A0A345H8T1-F1
#
_entry.id   AF-A0A345H8T1-F1
#
_cell.length_a   1.000
_cell.length_b   1.000
_cell.length_c   1.000
_cell.angle_alpha   90.00
_cell.angle_beta   90.00
_cell.angle_gamma   90.00
#
_symmetry.space_group_name_H-M   'P 1'
#
loop_
_entity.id
_entity.type
_entity.pdbx_description
1 polymer ?
#
loop_
_entity_poly.entity_id
_entity_poly.type
_entity_poly.pdbx_seq_one_letter_code
_entity_poly.pdbx_strand_id
1 'polypeptide(L)'
;MGQIITPKNDDAAPFYSTIYKGGLMTEKHLRNALHLIIKNNPNTIGAFVAKEAMKREVVAAFFHDLRTLGCISGMVSALNQYPPTHHFFETYYEEIEQLRLKYLKQSTALLCEVAYDLKTALAWFAFEQTALELAFTLNIEEGV
;
A
#
# COMPACT_ATOMS: atom_id res chain seq x y z
N MET A 1 13.91 -37.29 -14.59
CA MET A 1 12.47 -37.33 -14.91
C MET A 1 11.71 -37.07 -13.62
N GLY A 2 11.26 -35.83 -13.38
CA GLY A 2 10.54 -35.46 -12.16
C GLY A 2 9.07 -35.23 -12.48
N GLN A 3 8.17 -35.89 -11.75
CA GLN A 3 6.73 -35.87 -11.98
C GLN A 3 6.06 -34.61 -11.43
N ILE A 4 5.06 -34.12 -12.16
CA ILE A 4 4.16 -33.02 -11.78
C ILE A 4 3.01 -33.63 -10.98
N ILE A 5 2.80 -33.18 -9.75
CA ILE A 5 1.61 -33.48 -8.96
C ILE A 5 0.79 -32.20 -8.89
N THR A 6 -0.38 -32.17 -9.55
CA THR A 6 -1.38 -31.11 -9.39
C THR A 6 -2.41 -31.53 -8.35
N PRO A 7 -2.74 -30.70 -7.34
CA PRO A 7 -3.96 -30.90 -6.57
C PRO A 7 -5.18 -30.33 -7.30
N LYS A 8 -6.31 -31.03 -7.15
CA LYS A 8 -7.65 -30.70 -7.66
C LYS A 8 -8.23 -29.47 -6.97
N ASN A 9 -9.00 -28.70 -7.74
CA ASN A 9 -9.85 -27.58 -7.30
C ASN A 9 -10.80 -27.97 -6.15
N ASP A 10 -10.98 -27.08 -5.18
CA ASP A 10 -12.24 -26.36 -4.92
C ASP A 10 -12.08 -25.55 -3.63
N ASP A 11 -11.83 -24.24 -3.77
CA ASP A 11 -12.24 -23.13 -2.88
C ASP A 11 -11.53 -21.85 -3.37
N ALA A 12 -12.33 -20.84 -3.72
CA ALA A 12 -11.89 -19.62 -4.37
C ALA A 12 -11.00 -18.74 -3.46
N ALA A 13 -9.68 -18.91 -3.55
CA ALA A 13 -8.70 -17.92 -3.12
C ALA A 13 -8.29 -17.05 -4.33
N PRO A 14 -8.26 -15.71 -4.23
CA PRO A 14 -7.90 -14.86 -5.36
C PRO A 14 -6.42 -15.06 -5.70
N PHE A 15 -6.18 -15.79 -6.79
CA PHE A 15 -5.10 -15.71 -7.78
C PHE A 15 -3.84 -14.87 -7.43
N TYR A 16 -3.18 -15.14 -6.30
CA TYR A 16 -1.86 -14.59 -6.01
C TYR A 16 -0.88 -15.59 -5.37
N SER A 17 -1.25 -16.86 -5.20
CA SER A 17 -0.36 -17.88 -4.65
C SER A 17 0.32 -18.72 -5.72
N THR A 18 1.16 -18.09 -6.55
CA THR A 18 2.34 -18.80 -7.05
C THR A 18 3.51 -18.39 -6.19
N ILE A 19 3.88 -19.29 -5.28
CA ILE A 19 5.00 -19.16 -4.36
C ILE A 19 6.28 -18.94 -5.18
N TYR A 20 6.76 -17.70 -5.23
CA TYR A 20 8.14 -17.42 -5.57
C TYR A 20 9.00 -17.93 -4.42
N LYS A 21 9.59 -19.12 -4.61
CA LYS A 21 10.67 -19.60 -3.75
C LYS A 21 11.83 -18.59 -3.84
N GLY A 22 11.98 -17.76 -2.80
CA GLY A 22 13.24 -17.10 -2.44
C GLY A 22 13.87 -16.19 -3.50
N GLY A 23 13.10 -15.39 -4.23
CA GLY A 23 13.64 -14.37 -5.14
C GLY A 23 12.79 -13.11 -5.15
N LEU A 24 13.44 -11.96 -4.94
CA LEU A 24 12.85 -10.62 -5.01
C LEU A 24 12.04 -10.45 -6.31
N MET A 25 10.84 -9.84 -6.25
CA MET A 25 10.11 -9.54 -7.48
C MET A 25 10.93 -8.60 -8.36
N THR A 26 11.06 -8.94 -9.65
CA THR A 26 11.67 -8.02 -10.63
C THR A 26 10.83 -6.75 -10.77
N GLU A 27 11.45 -5.63 -11.15
CA GLU A 27 10.75 -4.35 -11.40
C GLU A 27 9.56 -4.50 -12.37
N LYS A 28 9.72 -5.34 -13.41
CA LYS A 28 8.64 -5.64 -14.36
C LYS A 28 7.46 -6.36 -13.69
N HIS A 29 7.73 -7.33 -12.81
CA HIS A 29 6.68 -8.05 -12.09
C HIS A 29 5.97 -7.15 -11.07
N LEU A 30 6.72 -6.29 -10.36
CA LEU A 30 6.16 -5.30 -9.45
C LEU A 30 5.21 -4.34 -10.17
N ARG A 31 5.65 -3.76 -11.30
CA ARG A 31 4.82 -2.87 -12.10
C ARG A 31 3.55 -3.54 -12.62
N ASN A 32 3.65 -4.80 -13.05
CA ASN A 32 2.49 -5.56 -13.48
C ASN A 32 1.50 -5.79 -12.31
N ALA A 33 2.00 -6.12 -11.13
CA ALA A 33 1.17 -6.30 -9.94
C ALA A 33 0.47 -5.00 -9.53
N LEU A 34 1.19 -3.87 -9.51
CA LEU A 34 0.60 -2.55 -9.26
C LEU A 34 -0.46 -2.18 -10.31
N HIS A 35 -0.20 -2.48 -11.59
CA HIS A 35 -1.19 -2.26 -12.65
C HIS A 35 -2.46 -3.09 -12.45
N LEU A 36 -2.34 -4.35 -12.00
CA LEU A 36 -3.49 -5.19 -11.66
C LEU A 36 -4.29 -4.62 -10.47
N ILE A 37 -3.63 -4.10 -9.44
CA ILE A 37 -4.29 -3.43 -8.32
C ILE A 37 -5.10 -2.22 -8.82
N ILE A 38 -4.48 -1.36 -9.63
CA ILE A 38 -5.13 -0.18 -10.20
C ILE A 38 -6.34 -0.57 -11.07
N LYS A 39 -6.19 -1.62 -11.89
CA LYS A 39 -7.25 -2.06 -12.80
C LYS A 39 -8.43 -2.69 -12.07
N ASN A 40 -8.16 -3.53 -11.07
CA ASN A 40 -9.19 -4.32 -10.42
C ASN A 40 -9.90 -3.56 -9.29
N ASN A 41 -9.20 -2.60 -8.65
CA ASN A 41 -9.73 -1.84 -7.51
C ASN A 41 -9.46 -0.33 -7.65
N PRO A 42 -9.88 0.33 -8.75
CA PRO A 42 -9.43 1.69 -9.09
C PRO A 42 -9.78 2.78 -8.07
N ASN A 43 -10.77 2.53 -7.21
CA ASN A 43 -11.36 3.47 -6.25
C ASN A 43 -10.95 3.14 -4.80
N THR A 44 -9.79 2.54 -4.59
CA THR A 44 -9.24 2.28 -3.23
C THR A 44 -7.97 3.08 -2.97
N ILE A 45 -7.62 3.23 -1.70
CA ILE A 45 -6.32 3.77 -1.30
C ILE A 45 -5.19 2.94 -1.91
N GLY A 46 -5.34 1.61 -1.97
CA GLY A 46 -4.35 0.73 -2.59
C GLY A 46 -4.05 1.07 -4.05
N ALA A 47 -5.08 1.37 -4.86
CA ALA A 47 -4.87 1.83 -6.23
C ALA A 47 -4.26 3.22 -6.29
N PHE A 48 -4.57 4.10 -5.33
CA PHE A 48 -3.96 5.42 -5.24
C PHE A 48 -2.45 5.31 -4.92
N VAL A 49 -2.06 4.51 -3.92
CA VAL A 49 -0.66 4.21 -3.59
C VAL A 49 0.07 3.61 -4.80
N ALA A 50 -0.55 2.64 -5.48
CA ALA A 50 0.02 2.03 -6.67
C ALA A 50 0.31 3.06 -7.78
N LYS A 51 -0.62 4.01 -8.01
CA LYS A 51 -0.41 5.10 -8.98
C LYS A 51 0.75 6.01 -8.57
N GLU A 52 0.87 6.37 -7.30
CA GLU A 52 1.99 7.17 -6.80
C GLU A 52 3.34 6.43 -6.96
N ALA A 53 3.40 5.16 -6.57
CA ALA A 53 4.60 4.34 -6.69
C ALA A 53 5.06 4.21 -8.15
N MET A 54 4.13 4.03 -9.09
CA MET A 54 4.43 3.89 -10.52
C MET A 54 5.05 5.14 -11.16
N LYS A 55 4.98 6.32 -10.51
CA LYS A 55 5.65 7.54 -10.97
C LYS A 55 7.17 7.51 -10.78
N ARG A 56 7.67 6.66 -9.89
CA ARG A 56 9.12 6.47 -9.68
C ARG A 56 9.68 5.54 -10.75
N GLU A 57 10.95 5.72 -11.09
CA GLU A 57 11.67 4.80 -11.99
C GLU A 57 11.89 3.43 -11.34
N VAL A 58 12.22 3.42 -10.05
CA VAL A 58 12.35 2.21 -9.24
C VAL A 58 11.19 2.16 -8.26
N VAL A 59 10.25 1.23 -8.48
CA VAL A 59 9.03 1.11 -7.67
C VAL A 59 9.35 0.75 -6.21
N ALA A 60 10.28 -0.18 -5.98
CA ALA A 60 10.65 -0.59 -4.62
C ALA A 60 11.20 0.58 -3.78
N ALA A 61 11.95 1.49 -4.40
CA ALA A 61 12.50 2.67 -3.73
C ALA A 61 11.41 3.59 -3.17
N PHE A 62 10.27 3.71 -3.87
CA PHE A 62 9.11 4.47 -3.35
C PHE A 62 8.65 3.95 -1.99
N PHE A 63 8.48 2.63 -1.85
CA PHE A 63 7.99 2.01 -0.62
C PHE A 63 9.01 2.12 0.51
N HIS A 64 10.30 1.95 0.19
CA HIS A 64 11.39 2.16 1.13
C HIS A 64 11.42 3.62 1.64
N ASP A 65 11.46 4.59 0.72
CA ASP A 65 11.48 6.01 1.05
C ASP A 65 10.25 6.41 1.89
N LEU A 66 9.06 5.92 1.52
CA LEU A 66 7.81 6.24 2.22
C LEU A 66 7.81 5.72 3.65
N ARG A 67 8.33 4.52 3.87
CA ARG A 67 8.44 3.99 5.23
C ARG A 67 9.43 4.77 6.09
N THR A 68 10.54 5.22 5.50
CA THR A 68 11.60 5.92 6.22
C THR A 68 11.26 7.38 6.49
N LEU A 69 10.66 8.06 5.50
CA LEU A 69 10.43 9.50 5.52
C LEU A 69 8.99 9.88 5.85
N GLY A 70 8.02 9.00 5.57
CA GLY A 70 6.60 9.28 5.68
C GLY A 70 6.08 10.31 4.67
N CYS A 71 4.76 10.47 4.60
CA CYS A 71 4.09 11.50 3.83
C CYS A 71 4.49 12.91 4.29
N ILE A 72 4.81 13.05 5.59
CA ILE A 72 5.24 14.31 6.21
C ILE A 72 6.45 14.95 5.53
N SER A 73 7.31 14.14 4.90
CA SER A 73 8.47 14.62 4.14
C SER A 73 8.11 15.36 2.84
N GLY A 74 6.85 15.31 2.42
CA GLY A 74 6.38 15.86 1.15
C GLY A 74 6.71 15.01 -0.07
N MET A 75 7.23 13.79 0.11
CA MET A 75 7.60 12.90 -1.01
C MET A 75 6.39 12.43 -1.84
N VAL A 76 5.19 12.44 -1.26
CA VAL A 76 3.94 12.14 -1.94
C VAL A 76 3.33 13.45 -2.42
N SER A 77 3.69 13.85 -3.64
CA SER A 77 3.25 15.13 -4.22
C SER A 77 1.74 15.34 -4.22
N ALA A 78 0.93 14.28 -4.31
CA ALA A 78 -0.52 14.37 -4.28
C ALA A 78 -1.10 14.66 -2.87
N LEU A 79 -0.30 14.52 -1.81
CA LEU A 79 -0.71 14.68 -0.41
C LEU A 79 0.17 15.69 0.37
N ASN A 80 0.95 16.52 -0.34
CA ASN A 80 1.87 17.48 0.28
C ASN A 80 1.24 18.86 0.56
N GLN A 81 -0.03 19.06 0.18
CA GLN A 81 -0.80 20.28 0.40
C GLN A 81 -2.15 19.96 1.02
N TYR A 82 -2.66 20.83 1.90
CA TYR A 82 -3.91 20.59 2.62
C TYR A 82 -5.13 20.33 1.72
N PRO A 83 -5.44 21.13 0.67
CA PRO A 83 -6.65 20.90 -0.09
C PRO A 83 -6.68 19.54 -0.82
N PRO A 84 -5.61 19.12 -1.53
CA PRO A 84 -5.54 17.76 -2.08
C PRO A 84 -5.64 16.66 -1.02
N THR A 85 -4.97 16.82 0.13
CA THR A 85 -5.02 15.83 1.22
C THR A 85 -6.41 15.72 1.82
N HIS A 86 -7.13 16.83 1.98
CA HIS A 86 -8.51 16.82 2.46
C HIS A 86 -9.46 16.18 1.45
N HIS A 87 -9.25 16.44 0.16
CA HIS A 87 -10.01 15.76 -0.90
C HIS A 87 -9.76 14.25 -0.90
N PHE A 88 -8.52 13.81 -0.70
CA PHE A 88 -8.20 12.39 -0.50
C PHE A 88 -8.94 11.82 0.71
N PHE A 89 -8.92 12.52 1.85
CA PHE A 89 -9.64 12.10 3.05
C PHE A 89 -11.14 11.92 2.79
N GLU A 90 -11.78 12.89 2.13
CA GLU A 90 -13.21 12.85 1.83
C GLU A 90 -13.55 11.73 0.84
N THR A 91 -12.68 11.50 -0.15
CA THR A 91 -12.88 10.46 -1.16
C THR A 91 -12.78 9.05 -0.57
N TYR A 92 -11.85 8.83 0.35
CA TYR A 92 -11.53 7.51 0.90
C TYR A 92 -11.95 7.34 2.36
N TYR A 93 -12.86 8.18 2.86
CA TYR A 93 -13.23 8.26 4.28
C TYR A 93 -13.57 6.89 4.90
N GLU A 94 -14.36 6.08 4.20
CA GLU A 94 -14.77 4.76 4.71
C GLU A 94 -13.56 3.81 4.89
N GLU A 95 -12.64 3.78 3.94
CA GLU A 95 -11.43 2.94 3.99
C GLU A 95 -10.46 3.43 5.08
N ILE A 96 -10.34 4.75 5.22
CA ILE A 96 -9.56 5.39 6.30
C ILE A 96 -10.11 5.01 7.68
N GLU A 97 -11.42 5.10 7.87
CA GLU A 97 -12.05 4.75 9.15
C GLU A 97 -11.94 3.25 9.47
N GLN A 98 -12.05 2.38 8.46
CA GLN A 98 -11.83 0.95 8.62
C GLN A 98 -10.40 0.66 9.09
N LEU A 99 -9.39 1.29 8.48
CA LEU A 99 -7.99 1.19 8.91
C LEU A 99 -7.79 1.75 10.32
N ARG A 100 -8.34 2.93 10.61
CA ARG A 100 -8.25 3.54 11.95
C ARG A 100 -8.82 2.61 13.02
N LEU A 101 -9.99 2.03 12.80
CA LEU A 101 -10.62 1.08 13.72
C LEU A 101 -9.84 -0.24 13.84
N LYS A 102 -9.29 -0.75 12.73
CA LYS A 102 -8.44 -1.96 12.72
C LYS A 102 -7.23 -1.77 13.63
N TYR A 103 -6.52 -0.65 13.51
CA TYR A 103 -5.29 -0.39 14.26
C TYR A 103 -5.54 0.14 15.67
N LEU A 104 -6.62 0.89 15.92
CA LEU A 104 -7.02 1.29 17.27
C LEU A 104 -7.30 0.08 18.17
N LYS A 105 -7.85 -1.01 17.61
CA LYS A 105 -8.03 -2.29 18.31
C LYS A 105 -6.70 -2.98 18.66
N GLN A 106 -5.62 -2.65 17.95
CA GLN A 106 -4.30 -3.25 18.11
C GLN A 106 -3.36 -2.41 18.99
N SER A 107 -3.54 -1.08 19.01
CA SER A 107 -2.79 -0.15 19.85
C SER A 107 -3.58 1.12 20.13
N THR A 108 -3.72 1.49 21.40
CA THR A 108 -4.43 2.69 21.86
C THR A 108 -3.60 3.97 21.78
N ALA A 109 -2.29 3.86 21.53
CA ALA A 109 -1.37 5.01 21.52
C ALA A 109 -1.30 5.75 20.17
N LEU A 110 -1.82 5.17 19.09
CA LEU A 110 -1.52 5.57 17.72
C LEU A 110 -2.12 6.92 17.27
N LEU A 111 -3.01 7.53 18.06
CA LEU A 111 -3.78 8.72 17.64
C LEU A 111 -3.64 9.92 18.59
N CYS A 112 -2.80 9.84 19.63
CA CYS A 112 -2.91 10.76 20.77
C CYS A 112 -2.15 12.09 20.63
N GLU A 113 -1.28 12.29 19.65
CA GLU A 113 -0.67 13.61 19.40
C GLU A 113 -0.54 13.86 17.90
N VAL A 114 -1.48 14.63 17.38
CA VAL A 114 -1.48 15.02 15.96
C VAL A 114 -1.06 16.47 15.86
N ALA A 115 0.16 16.74 15.38
CA ALA A 115 0.66 18.09 15.12
C ALA A 115 -0.02 18.79 13.91
N TYR A 116 -1.03 18.14 13.33
CA TYR A 116 -1.73 18.51 12.10
C TYR A 116 -3.23 18.40 12.30
N ASP A 117 -4.02 18.93 11.36
CA ASP A 117 -5.45 18.69 11.37
C ASP A 117 -5.75 17.19 11.19
N LEU A 118 -6.88 16.76 11.74
CA LEU A 118 -7.27 15.36 11.78
C LEU A 118 -7.38 14.73 10.39
N LYS A 119 -7.89 15.46 9.38
CA LYS A 119 -8.03 14.92 8.02
C LYS A 119 -6.66 14.60 7.43
N THR A 120 -5.72 15.53 7.59
CA THR A 120 -4.33 15.34 7.11
C THR A 120 -3.68 14.14 7.76
N ALA A 121 -3.76 14.04 9.09
CA ALA A 121 -3.13 12.94 9.79
C ALA A 121 -3.73 11.58 9.48
N LEU A 122 -5.06 11.49 9.41
CA LEU A 122 -5.73 10.24 9.04
C LEU A 122 -5.50 9.86 7.57
N ALA A 123 -5.41 10.85 6.66
CA ALA A 123 -5.06 10.61 5.26
C ALA A 123 -3.65 10.05 5.12
N TRP A 124 -2.66 10.68 5.76
CA TRP A 124 -1.27 10.20 5.74
C TRP A 124 -1.13 8.83 6.41
N PHE A 125 -1.74 8.64 7.58
CA PHE A 125 -1.78 7.34 8.26
C PHE A 125 -2.32 6.24 7.33
N ALA A 126 -3.50 6.46 6.74
CA ALA A 126 -4.11 5.45 5.88
C ALA A 126 -3.27 5.17 4.63
N PHE A 127 -2.72 6.20 3.99
CA PHE A 127 -1.84 6.04 2.84
C PHE A 127 -0.58 5.21 3.19
N GLU A 128 0.10 5.55 4.29
CA GLU A 128 1.32 4.88 4.74
C GLU A 128 1.04 3.43 5.16
N GLN A 129 -0.04 3.17 5.90
CA GLN A 129 -0.40 1.81 6.30
C GLN A 129 -0.77 0.95 5.09
N THR A 130 -1.57 1.48 4.16
CA THR A 130 -1.89 0.74 2.93
C THR A 130 -0.64 0.48 2.10
N ALA A 131 0.30 1.42 2.04
CA ALA A 131 1.57 1.20 1.34
C ALA A 131 2.43 0.12 2.02
N LEU A 132 2.48 0.07 3.35
CA LEU A 132 3.14 -0.99 4.11
C LEU A 132 2.51 -2.36 3.82
N GLU A 133 1.18 -2.45 3.85
CA GLU A 133 0.45 -3.70 3.55
C GLU A 133 0.69 -4.17 2.11
N LEU A 134 0.75 -3.24 1.15
CA LEU A 134 1.10 -3.55 -0.24
C LEU A 134 2.54 -4.03 -0.37
N ALA A 135 3.51 -3.35 0.25
CA ALA A 135 4.91 -3.76 0.22
C ALA A 135 5.09 -5.18 0.77
N PHE A 136 4.42 -5.50 1.88
CA PHE A 136 4.40 -6.84 2.45
C PHE A 136 3.78 -7.86 1.48
N THR A 137 2.60 -7.57 0.92
CA THR A 137 1.90 -8.47 0.00
C THR A 137 2.70 -8.75 -1.28
N LEU A 138 3.45 -7.76 -1.75
CA LEU A 138 4.25 -7.84 -2.96
C LEU A 138 5.68 -8.38 -2.73
N ASN A 139 6.03 -8.74 -1.48
CA ASN A 139 7.37 -9.15 -1.08
C ASN A 139 8.46 -8.14 -1.51
N ILE A 140 8.20 -6.86 -1.29
CA ILE A 140 9.22 -5.81 -1.44
C ILE A 140 10.10 -5.88 -0.19
N GLU A 141 11.20 -6.64 -0.25
CA GLU A 141 12.17 -6.70 0.84
C GLU A 141 12.84 -5.35 1.05
N GLU A 142 13.08 -5.03 2.32
CA GLU A 142 13.84 -3.86 2.75
C GLU A 142 15.27 -3.99 2.25
N GLY A 143 15.59 -3.30 1.16
CA GLY A 143 16.98 -2.98 0.84
C GLY A 143 17.56 -2.16 1.99
N VAL A 144 18.56 -2.73 2.66
CA VAL A 144 19.40 -2.09 3.69
C VAL A 144 20.17 -0.92 3.10
#